data_AF-A0A5M6CJA2-F1
#
_entry.id   AF-A0A5M6CJA2-F1
#
_cell.length_a   1.000
_cell.length_b   1.000
_cell.length_c   1.000
_cell.angle_alpha   90.00
_cell.angle_beta   90.00
_cell.angle_gamma   90.00
#
_symmetry.space_group_name_H-M   'P 1'
#
loop_
_entity.id
_entity.type
_entity.pdbx_description
1 polymer ?
#
loop_
_entity_poly.entity_id
_entity_poly.type
_entity_poly.pdbx_seq_one_letter_code
_entity_poly.pdbx_strand_id
1 'polypeptide(L)'
;MSIQFYIDEVPDIVIYLETRLNFCNVNYKCLTYTPIIVGKECVPYTNYNEQGIVTIYLSKDICIGDRVGDAVLQISHEIIHCIRPPKAYAGTNVLEEGLATWFAYEYTRHRFAGTNYGNNLKPSDKSNYLCAFDLYEKLIEVFPDCVKHILHDNPNLVIKDIKSKHFEEVFNKHRGGFKDEYKAMINALILDFIY
;
A
#
# COMPACT_ATOMS: atom_id res chain seq x y z
N MET A 1 -10.94 7.03 9.03
CA MET A 1 -10.03 5.86 8.97
C MET A 1 -9.09 5.96 10.17
N SER A 2 -8.99 4.92 11.01
CA SER A 2 -8.14 4.94 12.20
C SER A 2 -7.31 3.66 12.25
N ILE A 3 -5.99 3.79 12.21
CA ILE A 3 -5.05 2.69 12.44
C ILE A 3 -4.39 2.98 13.79
N GLN A 4 -4.54 2.08 14.77
CA GLN A 4 -3.90 2.19 16.08
C GLN A 4 -2.71 1.24 16.12
N PHE A 5 -1.55 1.74 16.53
CA PHE A 5 -0.32 0.96 16.70
C PHE A 5 0.01 0.87 18.19
N TYR A 6 0.39 -0.32 18.65
CA TYR A 6 1.02 -0.53 19.95
C TYR A 6 2.44 -1.02 19.68
N ILE A 7 3.44 -0.20 19.99
CA ILE A 7 4.86 -0.55 19.87
C ILE A 7 5.37 -0.66 21.30
N ASP A 8 5.65 -1.88 21.77
CA ASP A 8 6.32 -2.10 23.05
C ASP A 8 7.84 -2.18 22.82
N GLU A 9 8.61 -1.47 23.64
CA GLU A 9 10.08 -1.40 23.56
C GLU A 9 10.72 -2.68 24.14
N VAL A 10 10.92 -3.72 23.32
CA VAL A 10 11.69 -4.91 23.72
C VAL A 10 12.46 -5.47 22.51
N PRO A 11 13.70 -5.99 22.64
CA PRO A 11 14.37 -6.67 21.53
C PRO A 11 13.58 -7.92 21.11
N ASP A 12 13.49 -8.17 19.80
CA ASP A 12 12.64 -9.19 19.17
C ASP A 12 11.13 -8.89 19.27
N ILE A 13 10.73 -7.75 18.70
CA ILE A 13 9.34 -7.30 18.67
C ILE A 13 8.52 -8.18 17.72
N VAL A 14 7.54 -8.91 18.27
CA VAL A 14 6.37 -9.42 17.55
C VAL A 14 5.22 -8.43 17.80
N ILE A 15 4.98 -7.51 16.88
CA ILE A 15 3.81 -6.60 16.97
C ILE A 15 2.59 -7.36 16.46
N TYR A 16 1.54 -7.41 17.27
CA TYR A 16 0.24 -7.92 16.85
C TYR A 16 -0.60 -6.77 16.32
N LEU A 17 -0.84 -6.75 15.00
CA LEU A 17 -1.70 -5.75 14.36
C LEU A 17 -3.17 -6.21 14.39
N GLU A 18 -4.02 -5.53 15.17
CA GLU A 18 -5.47 -5.53 14.88
C GLU A 18 -5.75 -4.41 13.87
N THR A 19 -5.56 -4.71 12.59
CA THR A 19 -5.87 -3.72 11.56
C THR A 19 -7.36 -3.69 11.26
N ARG A 20 -8.07 -2.68 11.76
CA ARG A 20 -9.41 -2.33 11.27
C ARG A 20 -9.31 -1.36 10.11
N LEU A 21 -9.07 -1.89 8.91
CA LEU A 21 -9.16 -1.10 7.68
C LEU A 21 -10.64 -0.89 7.35
N ASN A 22 -11.14 0.31 7.64
CA ASN A 22 -12.38 0.80 7.04
C ASN A 22 -12.06 1.36 5.66
N PHE A 23 -11.95 0.47 4.68
CA PHE A 23 -11.87 0.80 3.26
C PHE A 23 -13.25 0.49 2.64
N CYS A 24 -13.82 1.41 1.86
CA CYS A 24 -15.10 1.20 1.15
C CYS A 24 -16.37 0.94 2.01
N ASN A 25 -16.51 1.43 3.24
CA ASN A 25 -17.65 1.11 4.14
C ASN A 25 -17.86 -0.40 4.37
N VAL A 26 -16.85 -1.21 4.07
CA VAL A 26 -16.77 -2.64 4.37
C VAL A 26 -15.78 -2.78 5.51
N ASN A 27 -16.22 -3.36 6.63
CA ASN A 27 -15.33 -3.71 7.72
C ASN A 27 -14.43 -4.87 7.24
N TYR A 28 -13.21 -4.58 6.80
CA TYR A 28 -12.21 -5.62 6.65
C TYR A 28 -11.73 -6.00 8.05
N LYS A 29 -12.34 -7.06 8.58
CA LYS A 29 -11.85 -7.69 9.80
C LYS A 29 -10.66 -8.57 9.39
N CYS A 30 -9.48 -7.96 9.31
CA CYS A 30 -8.23 -8.72 9.27
C CYS A 30 -8.02 -9.30 10.68
N LEU A 31 -8.78 -10.34 11.01
CA LEU A 31 -8.54 -11.19 12.18
C LEU A 31 -7.51 -12.24 11.76
N THR A 32 -6.29 -11.80 11.54
CA THR A 32 -5.17 -12.73 11.50
C THR A 32 -4.05 -12.08 12.29
N TYR A 33 -3.53 -12.87 13.24
CA TYR A 33 -2.32 -12.56 13.97
C TYR A 33 -1.22 -12.34 12.94
N THR A 34 -0.96 -11.09 12.57
CA THR A 34 0.16 -10.75 11.70
C THR A 34 1.34 -10.46 12.61
N PRO A 35 2.27 -11.41 12.83
CA PRO A 35 3.51 -11.09 13.51
C PRO A 35 4.26 -10.09 12.63
N ILE A 36 4.61 -8.94 13.18
CA ILE A 36 5.69 -8.13 12.61
C ILE A 36 7.00 -8.77 13.05
N ILE A 37 7.89 -9.12 12.12
CA ILE A 37 9.20 -9.68 12.44
C ILE A 37 10.25 -8.72 11.93
N VAL A 38 11.10 -8.22 12.83
CA VAL A 38 12.26 -7.42 12.44
C VAL A 38 13.30 -8.37 11.83
N GLY A 39 13.45 -8.32 10.51
CA GLY A 39 14.30 -9.25 9.77
C GLY A 39 15.81 -8.94 9.89
N LYS A 40 16.63 -9.83 9.34
CA LYS A 40 18.08 -9.61 9.12
C LYS A 40 18.38 -8.74 7.89
N GLU A 41 17.39 -8.50 7.03
CA GLU A 41 17.55 -7.87 5.71
C GLU A 41 17.23 -6.37 5.73
N CYS A 42 17.73 -5.65 4.71
CA CYS A 42 17.65 -4.19 4.63
C CYS A 42 16.36 -3.64 3.98
N VAL A 43 15.43 -4.49 3.53
CA VAL A 43 14.24 -4.08 2.77
C VAL A 43 12.97 -4.66 3.43
N PRO A 44 11.91 -3.86 3.66
CA PRO A 44 10.63 -4.38 4.14
C PRO A 44 9.96 -5.28 3.09
N TYR A 45 9.20 -6.28 3.52
CA TYR A 45 8.41 -7.13 2.64
C TYR A 45 7.31 -7.87 3.40
N THR A 46 6.30 -8.35 2.65
CA THR A 46 5.21 -9.18 3.19
C THR A 46 5.37 -10.64 2.75
N ASN A 47 5.18 -11.58 3.68
CA ASN A 47 5.16 -13.01 3.40
C ASN A 47 3.78 -13.62 3.68
N TYR A 48 3.36 -14.55 2.83
CA TYR A 48 2.10 -15.28 2.92
C TYR A 48 2.40 -16.76 3.14
N ASN A 49 1.89 -17.34 4.22
CA ASN A 49 1.99 -18.78 4.44
C ASN A 49 0.75 -19.55 3.97
N GLU A 50 0.87 -20.87 3.87
CA GLU A 50 -0.20 -21.77 3.41
C GLU A 50 -1.44 -21.76 4.33
N GLN A 51 -1.29 -21.28 5.57
CA GLN A 51 -2.39 -21.12 6.53
C GLN A 51 -3.12 -19.78 6.42
N GLY A 52 -2.74 -18.92 5.47
CA GLY A 52 -3.35 -17.59 5.27
C GLY A 52 -2.91 -16.55 6.30
N ILE A 53 -1.83 -16.81 7.04
CA ILE A 53 -1.19 -15.83 7.91
C ILE A 53 -0.29 -14.94 7.04
N VAL A 54 -0.43 -13.64 7.26
CA VAL A 54 0.41 -12.62 6.65
C VAL A 54 1.44 -12.19 7.68
N THR A 55 2.71 -12.12 7.30
CA THR A 55 3.80 -11.64 8.16
C THR A 55 4.43 -10.43 7.49
N ILE A 56 4.53 -9.32 8.22
CA ILE A 56 5.18 -8.09 7.72
C ILE A 56 6.59 -8.04 8.29
N TYR A 57 7.57 -7.99 7.41
CA TYR A 57 8.97 -7.81 7.76
C TYR A 57 9.34 -6.35 7.55
N LEU A 58 9.95 -5.75 8.57
CA LEU A 58 10.45 -4.38 8.50
C LEU A 58 11.97 -4.38 8.47
N SER A 59 12.56 -3.33 7.91
CA SER A 59 14.02 -3.23 7.82
C SER A 59 14.65 -3.12 9.20
N LYS A 60 15.76 -3.83 9.46
CA LYS A 60 16.39 -3.87 10.79
C LYS A 60 16.67 -2.49 11.39
N ASP A 61 17.00 -1.52 10.54
CA ASP A 61 17.44 -0.22 10.98
C ASP A 61 16.33 0.62 11.63
N ILE A 62 15.05 0.22 11.54
CA ILE A 62 13.95 0.91 12.24
C ILE A 62 14.02 0.73 13.75
N CYS A 63 14.68 -0.32 14.24
CA CYS A 63 14.81 -0.62 15.67
C CYS A 63 15.93 0.16 16.36
N ILE A 64 16.59 1.07 15.63
CA ILE A 64 17.74 1.83 16.11
C ILE A 64 17.36 3.32 16.15
N GLY A 65 17.27 3.88 17.36
CA GLY A 65 17.01 5.31 17.58
C GLY A 65 15.53 5.73 17.46
N ASP A 66 15.28 7.04 17.33
CA ASP A 66 13.94 7.63 17.20
C ASP A 66 13.44 7.58 15.74
N ARG A 67 13.19 6.36 15.25
CA ARG A 67 12.78 6.07 13.86
C ARG A 67 11.34 5.57 13.75
N VAL A 68 10.50 5.95 14.71
CA VAL A 68 9.08 5.57 14.76
C VAL A 68 8.35 5.98 13.48
N GLY A 69 8.69 7.14 12.90
CA GLY A 69 8.12 7.58 11.62
C GLY A 69 8.42 6.61 10.48
N ASP A 70 9.65 6.09 10.39
CA ASP A 70 10.06 5.13 9.35
C ASP A 70 9.35 3.79 9.51
N ALA A 71 9.18 3.35 10.77
CA ALA A 71 8.40 2.15 11.07
C ALA A 71 6.94 2.32 10.62
N VAL A 72 6.31 3.47 10.91
CA VAL A 72 4.94 3.75 10.46
C VAL A 72 4.85 3.79 8.94
N LEU A 73 5.83 4.41 8.27
CA LEU A 73 5.88 4.46 6.80
C LEU A 73 5.94 3.05 6.20
N GLN A 74 6.88 2.21 6.65
CA GLN A 74 7.04 0.84 6.14
C GLN A 74 5.81 -0.01 6.42
N ILE A 75 5.27 0.01 7.65
CA ILE A 75 4.07 -0.75 7.99
C ILE A 75 2.88 -0.30 7.13
N SER A 76 2.71 1.01 6.93
CA SER A 76 1.63 1.55 6.12
C SER A 76 1.73 1.15 4.65
N HIS A 77 2.94 0.96 4.13
CA HIS A 77 3.16 0.44 2.78
C HIS A 77 2.73 -1.02 2.68
N GLU A 78 3.29 -1.88 3.54
CA GLU A 78 3.05 -3.33 3.51
C GLU A 78 1.60 -3.73 3.75
N ILE A 79 0.85 -2.90 4.49
CA ILE A 79 -0.57 -3.15 4.75
C ILE A 79 -1.45 -3.10 3.50
N ILE A 80 -1.02 -2.38 2.46
CA ILE A 80 -1.74 -2.31 1.20
C ILE A 80 -1.64 -3.63 0.44
N HIS A 81 -0.48 -4.28 0.47
CA HIS A 81 -0.32 -5.63 -0.09
C HIS A 81 -1.24 -6.65 0.60
N CYS A 82 -1.56 -6.42 1.87
CA CYS A 82 -2.48 -7.26 2.63
C CYS A 82 -3.96 -7.07 2.22
N ILE A 83 -4.30 -6.07 1.39
CA ILE A 83 -5.67 -5.84 0.93
C ILE A 83 -6.00 -6.81 -0.20
N ARG A 84 -6.82 -7.84 0.11
CA ARG A 84 -7.18 -8.93 -0.81
C ARG A 84 -5.93 -9.62 -1.36
N PRO A 85 -5.17 -10.29 -0.48
CA PRO A 85 -3.89 -10.85 -0.88
C PRO A 85 -4.09 -11.95 -1.93
N PRO A 86 -3.14 -12.11 -2.87
CA PRO A 86 -3.20 -13.20 -3.81
C PRO A 86 -3.06 -14.54 -3.08
N LYS A 87 -3.68 -15.60 -3.62
CA LYS A 87 -3.60 -16.97 -3.05
C LYS A 87 -2.17 -17.52 -3.01
N ALA A 88 -1.27 -16.96 -3.82
CA ALA A 88 0.15 -17.28 -3.87
C ALA A 88 0.93 -16.00 -4.18
N TYR A 89 2.18 -15.90 -3.70
CA TYR A 89 3.06 -14.80 -4.06
C TYR A 89 3.20 -14.73 -5.59
N ALA A 90 2.90 -13.58 -6.17
CA ALA A 90 2.82 -13.42 -7.61
C ALA A 90 3.50 -12.14 -8.11
N GLY A 91 4.33 -11.53 -7.27
CA GLY A 91 4.83 -10.17 -7.49
C GLY A 91 3.73 -9.11 -7.38
N THR A 92 4.15 -7.86 -7.43
CA THR A 92 3.29 -6.66 -7.41
C THR A 92 3.39 -5.96 -8.76
N ASN A 93 2.37 -5.17 -9.11
CA ASN A 93 2.41 -4.32 -10.30
C ASN A 93 2.63 -2.85 -9.91
N VAL A 94 2.93 -1.99 -10.89
CA VAL A 94 3.19 -0.56 -10.65
C VAL A 94 2.01 0.12 -9.95
N LEU A 95 0.78 -0.30 -10.20
CA LEU A 95 -0.42 0.21 -9.55
C LEU A 95 -0.46 -0.11 -8.05
N GLU A 96 -0.16 -1.35 -7.67
CA GLU A 96 -0.16 -1.80 -6.28
C GLU A 96 0.94 -1.09 -5.50
N GLU A 97 2.15 -1.03 -6.05
CA GLU A 97 3.28 -0.32 -5.44
C GLU A 97 3.05 1.18 -5.35
N GLY A 98 2.45 1.77 -6.39
CA GLY A 98 2.10 3.19 -6.43
C GLY A 98 1.07 3.53 -5.36
N LEU A 99 0.02 2.71 -5.22
CA LEU A 99 -0.98 2.85 -4.15
C LEU A 99 -0.35 2.65 -2.77
N ALA A 100 0.47 1.62 -2.57
CA ALA A 100 1.13 1.31 -1.31
C ALA A 100 2.04 2.46 -0.87
N THR A 101 2.87 2.95 -1.78
CA THR A 101 3.75 4.09 -1.55
C THR A 101 2.93 5.35 -1.27
N TRP A 102 1.96 5.70 -2.12
CA TRP A 102 1.15 6.90 -1.95
C TRP A 102 0.42 6.92 -0.60
N PHE A 103 -0.22 5.81 -0.25
CA PHE A 103 -0.93 5.67 1.01
C PHE A 103 0.01 5.84 2.21
N ALA A 104 1.17 5.18 2.19
CA ALA A 104 2.15 5.25 3.27
C ALA A 104 2.64 6.69 3.49
N TYR A 105 2.94 7.41 2.40
CA TYR A 105 3.35 8.81 2.47
C TYR A 105 2.27 9.70 3.06
N GLU A 106 1.05 9.65 2.52
CA GLU A 106 -0.04 10.49 2.98
C GLU A 106 -0.41 10.21 4.44
N TYR A 107 -0.53 8.94 4.80
CA TYR A 107 -0.83 8.54 6.17
C TYR A 107 0.23 9.05 7.15
N THR A 108 1.51 8.83 6.82
CA THR A 108 2.63 9.21 7.69
C THR A 108 2.75 10.73 7.80
N ARG A 109 2.64 11.45 6.68
CA ARG A 109 2.63 12.92 6.62
C ARG A 109 1.53 13.50 7.52
N HIS A 110 0.32 12.95 7.46
CA HIS A 110 -0.79 13.37 8.32
C HIS A 110 -0.58 13.00 9.79
N ARG A 111 -0.09 11.78 10.07
CA ARG A 111 0.10 11.28 11.44
C ARG A 111 1.15 12.06 12.23
N PHE A 112 2.17 12.56 11.53
CA PHE A 112 3.30 13.31 12.09
C PHE A 112 3.30 14.78 11.67
N ALA A 113 2.15 15.31 11.25
CA ALA A 113 2.00 16.71 10.86
C ALA A 113 2.46 17.66 11.99
N GLY A 114 3.27 18.67 11.64
CA GLY A 114 3.84 19.61 12.60
C GLY A 114 5.13 19.14 13.29
N THR A 115 5.60 17.92 12.99
CA THR A 115 6.92 17.45 13.40
C THR A 115 7.95 17.60 12.28
N ASN A 116 9.24 17.60 12.61
CA ASN A 116 10.30 17.60 11.60
C ASN A 116 10.25 16.37 10.69
N TYR A 117 9.77 15.23 11.20
CA TYR A 117 9.63 14.01 10.43
C TYR A 117 8.56 14.17 9.35
N GLY A 118 7.34 14.55 9.72
CA GLY A 118 6.23 14.72 8.78
C GLY A 118 6.46 15.85 7.76
N ASN A 119 7.12 16.94 8.16
CA ASN A 119 7.37 18.09 7.28
C ASN A 119 8.47 17.85 6.23
N ASN A 120 9.40 16.92 6.48
CA ASN A 120 10.54 16.64 5.60
C ASN A 120 10.45 15.28 4.91
N LEU A 121 9.34 14.56 5.09
CA LEU A 121 9.10 13.27 4.46
C LEU A 121 9.08 13.45 2.93
N LYS A 122 9.93 12.71 2.21
CA LYS A 122 10.03 12.76 0.75
C LYS A 122 10.24 11.37 0.15
N PRO A 123 9.63 11.11 -1.03
CA PRO A 123 10.09 10.23 -2.07
C PRO A 123 11.50 9.70 -1.91
N SER A 124 11.77 8.40 -1.81
CA SER A 124 13.16 7.99 -2.08
C SER A 124 13.45 8.26 -3.56
N ASP A 125 14.33 9.21 -3.86
CA ASP A 125 14.73 9.59 -5.24
C ASP A 125 15.34 8.44 -6.06
N LYS A 126 15.71 7.35 -5.39
CA LYS A 126 16.28 6.16 -6.02
C LYS A 126 15.28 5.02 -5.95
N SER A 127 14.41 4.86 -6.95
CA SER A 127 13.76 3.58 -7.26
C SER A 127 12.59 3.72 -8.23
N ASN A 128 12.17 2.56 -8.77
CA ASN A 128 10.89 2.36 -9.43
C ASN A 128 9.68 2.78 -8.55
N TYR A 129 9.84 2.89 -7.22
CA TYR A 129 8.77 3.33 -6.30
C TYR A 129 8.40 4.81 -6.48
N LEU A 130 9.36 5.69 -6.76
CA LEU A 130 9.04 7.11 -7.04
C LEU A 130 8.23 7.22 -8.34
N CYS A 131 8.60 6.46 -9.38
CA CYS A 131 7.85 6.42 -10.62
C CYS A 131 6.41 5.88 -10.40
N ALA A 132 6.27 4.81 -9.61
CA ALA A 132 4.95 4.27 -9.27
C ALA A 132 4.11 5.25 -8.45
N PHE A 133 4.72 5.94 -7.48
CA PHE A 133 4.09 7.01 -6.70
C PHE A 133 3.58 8.12 -7.62
N ASP A 134 4.42 8.67 -8.49
CA ASP A 134 4.06 9.77 -9.39
C ASP A 134 2.94 9.38 -10.37
N LEU A 135 2.98 8.15 -10.88
CA LEU A 135 1.92 7.62 -11.76
C LEU A 135 0.59 7.45 -11.00
N TYR A 136 0.66 6.97 -9.75
CA TYR A 136 -0.54 6.82 -8.92
C TYR A 136 -1.12 8.17 -8.51
N GLU A 137 -0.27 9.14 -8.16
CA GLU A 137 -0.67 10.51 -7.83
C GLU A 137 -1.44 11.16 -8.99
N LYS A 138 -0.93 11.03 -10.23
CA LYS A 138 -1.64 11.49 -11.43
C LYS A 138 -2.98 10.79 -11.63
N LEU A 139 -3.07 9.49 -11.36
CA LEU A 139 -4.33 8.75 -11.46
C LEU A 139 -5.38 9.33 -10.50
N ILE A 140 -5.01 9.59 -9.24
CA ILE A 140 -5.96 10.10 -8.25
C ILE A 140 -6.28 11.58 -8.43
N GLU A 141 -5.41 12.39 -9.04
CA GLU A 141 -5.75 13.75 -9.48
C GLU A 141 -6.88 13.73 -10.53
N VAL A 142 -6.80 12.78 -11.47
CA VAL A 142 -7.80 12.60 -12.52
C VAL A 142 -9.08 11.96 -11.95
N PHE A 143 -8.95 10.96 -11.08
CA PHE A 143 -10.07 10.25 -10.50
C PHE A 143 -9.72 9.67 -9.11
N PRO A 144 -9.98 10.43 -8.02
CA PRO A 144 -9.53 10.10 -6.65
C PRO A 144 -9.95 8.73 -6.12
N ASP A 145 -11.11 8.22 -6.53
CA ASP A 145 -11.68 6.96 -6.03
C ASP A 145 -11.68 5.83 -7.07
N CYS A 146 -10.89 5.95 -8.14
CA CYS A 146 -10.93 5.02 -9.27
C CYS A 146 -10.70 3.57 -8.84
N VAL A 147 -9.62 3.29 -8.08
CA VAL A 147 -9.32 1.94 -7.59
C VAL A 147 -10.41 1.42 -6.66
N LYS A 148 -11.02 2.30 -5.84
CA LYS A 148 -12.13 1.91 -4.95
C LYS A 148 -13.34 1.47 -5.75
N HIS A 149 -13.71 2.19 -6.80
CA HIS A 149 -14.79 1.81 -7.70
C HIS A 149 -14.50 0.47 -8.40
N ILE A 150 -13.27 0.25 -8.89
CA ILE A 150 -12.87 -1.01 -9.52
C ILE A 150 -13.05 -2.19 -8.54
N LEU A 151 -12.55 -2.07 -7.31
CA LEU A 151 -12.63 -3.12 -6.30
C LEU A 151 -14.04 -3.34 -5.74
N HIS A 152 -14.88 -2.29 -5.74
CA HIS A 152 -16.28 -2.37 -5.37
C HIS A 152 -17.08 -3.15 -6.41
N ASP A 153 -16.90 -2.82 -7.70
CA ASP A 153 -17.60 -3.47 -8.80
C ASP A 153 -17.06 -4.90 -9.07
N ASN A 154 -15.84 -5.19 -8.62
CA ASN A 154 -15.19 -6.49 -8.75
C ASN A 154 -14.70 -7.02 -7.37
N PRO A 155 -15.59 -7.60 -6.55
CA PRO A 155 -15.28 -7.95 -5.16
C PRO A 155 -14.21 -9.04 -4.99
N ASN A 156 -14.00 -9.88 -6.00
CA ASN A 156 -13.00 -10.95 -6.00
C ASN A 156 -11.68 -10.54 -6.68
N LEU A 157 -11.60 -9.32 -7.22
CA LEU A 157 -10.42 -8.82 -7.90
C LEU A 157 -9.38 -8.36 -6.88
N VAL A 158 -8.14 -8.79 -7.08
CA VAL A 158 -6.95 -8.33 -6.36
C VAL A 158 -6.28 -7.20 -7.13
N ILE A 159 -5.56 -6.31 -6.45
CA ILE A 159 -5.04 -5.06 -7.05
C ILE A 159 -4.10 -5.34 -8.22
N LYS A 160 -3.16 -6.28 -8.08
CA LYS A 160 -2.27 -6.70 -9.18
C LYS A 160 -2.99 -7.17 -10.46
N ASP A 161 -4.23 -7.65 -10.34
CA ASP A 161 -5.00 -8.22 -11.46
C ASP A 161 -5.86 -7.15 -12.15
N ILE A 162 -5.82 -5.90 -11.69
CA ILE A 162 -6.47 -4.78 -12.37
C ILE A 162 -5.82 -4.56 -13.75
N LYS A 163 -6.64 -4.55 -14.80
CA LYS A 163 -6.25 -4.30 -16.20
C LYS A 163 -6.93 -3.04 -16.74
N SER A 164 -6.46 -2.54 -17.89
CA SER A 164 -7.01 -1.34 -18.57
C SER A 164 -8.53 -1.37 -18.72
N LYS A 165 -9.12 -2.52 -19.04
CA LYS A 165 -10.58 -2.66 -19.19
C LYS A 165 -11.37 -2.27 -17.93
N HIS A 166 -10.83 -2.52 -16.73
CA HIS A 166 -11.53 -2.16 -15.49
C HIS A 166 -11.54 -0.65 -15.29
N PHE A 167 -10.46 0.04 -15.70
CA PHE A 167 -10.42 1.50 -15.73
C PHE A 167 -11.42 2.04 -16.75
N GLU A 168 -11.45 1.50 -17.97
CA GLU A 168 -12.40 1.90 -19.01
C GLU A 168 -13.86 1.82 -18.52
N GLU A 169 -14.24 0.70 -17.91
CA GLU A 169 -15.57 0.48 -17.33
C GLU A 169 -15.91 1.55 -16.28
N VAL A 170 -15.01 1.78 -15.33
CA VAL A 170 -15.23 2.72 -14.23
C VAL A 170 -15.22 4.17 -14.69
N PHE A 171 -14.36 4.56 -15.63
CA PHE A 171 -14.34 5.90 -16.22
C PHE A 171 -15.61 6.18 -17.03
N ASN A 172 -16.08 5.22 -17.83
CA ASN A 172 -17.32 5.36 -18.58
C ASN A 172 -18.52 5.51 -17.63
N LYS A 173 -18.55 4.71 -16.56
CA LYS A 173 -19.64 4.73 -15.57
C LYS A 173 -19.67 6.00 -14.71
N HIS A 174 -18.51 6.53 -14.29
CA HIS A 174 -18.43 7.57 -13.27
C HIS A 174 -17.89 8.93 -13.73
N ARG A 175 -17.20 9.00 -14.88
CA ARG A 175 -16.58 10.24 -15.40
C ARG A 175 -17.07 10.64 -16.79
N GLY A 176 -18.04 9.91 -17.35
CA GLY A 176 -18.66 10.24 -18.64
C GLY A 176 -17.77 9.94 -19.85
N GLY A 177 -16.73 9.11 -19.68
CA GLY A 177 -15.90 8.63 -20.78
C GLY A 177 -14.45 8.35 -20.39
N PHE A 178 -13.87 7.35 -21.06
CA PHE A 178 -12.45 7.06 -20.99
C PHE A 178 -11.67 7.78 -22.10
N LYS A 179 -10.94 8.84 -21.73
CA LYS A 179 -10.18 9.63 -22.69
C LYS A 179 -8.86 8.97 -23.05
N ASP A 180 -8.43 9.17 -24.30
CA ASP A 180 -7.15 8.64 -24.81
C ASP A 180 -5.93 9.15 -24.02
N GLU A 181 -6.01 10.36 -23.48
CA GLU A 181 -4.95 10.96 -22.66
C GLU A 181 -4.62 10.15 -21.39
N TYR A 182 -5.54 9.31 -20.89
CA TYR A 182 -5.31 8.47 -19.72
C TYR A 182 -4.71 7.10 -20.05
N LYS A 183 -4.80 6.64 -21.31
CA LYS A 183 -4.41 5.28 -21.72
C LYS A 183 -2.94 5.00 -21.46
N ALA A 184 -2.06 5.93 -21.79
CA ALA A 184 -0.62 5.75 -21.62
C ALA A 184 -0.23 5.60 -20.14
N MET A 185 -0.80 6.44 -19.26
CA MET A 185 -0.60 6.37 -17.82
C MET A 185 -1.11 5.05 -17.24
N ILE A 186 -2.33 4.63 -17.61
CA ILE A 186 -2.93 3.40 -17.12
C ILE A 186 -2.16 2.17 -17.60
N ASN A 187 -1.71 2.16 -18.85
CA ASN A 187 -0.87 1.08 -19.36
C ASN A 187 0.44 0.97 -18.59
N ALA A 188 1.05 2.10 -18.18
CA ALA A 188 2.24 2.08 -17.34
C ALA A 188 1.95 1.54 -15.93
N LEU A 189 0.79 1.89 -15.35
CA LEU A 189 0.38 1.42 -14.02
C LEU A 189 0.12 -0.09 -13.95
N ILE A 190 -0.29 -0.73 -15.04
CA ILE A 190 -0.61 -2.18 -15.04
C ILE A 190 0.57 -3.09 -15.42
N LEU A 191 1.76 -2.52 -15.62
CA LEU A 191 2.98 -3.30 -15.85
C LEU A 191 3.45 -3.97 -14.55
N ASP A 192 4.10 -5.12 -14.69
CA ASP A 192 4.74 -5.79 -13.57
C ASP A 192 5.82 -4.88 -12.96
N PHE A 193 5.87 -4.83 -11.63
CA PHE A 193 6.88 -4.07 -10.93
C PHE A 193 8.18 -4.86 -10.89
N ILE A 194 9.27 -4.24 -11.35
CA ILE A 194 10.59 -4.87 -11.38
C ILE A 194 11.38 -4.32 -10.18
N TYR A 195 11.80 -5.20 -9.27
CA TYR A 195 12.61 -4.86 -8.09
C TYR A 195 14.09 -4.69 -8.42
#